data_AF-A0A183GVQ3-F1
#
_entry.id   AF-A0A183GVQ3-F1
#
_cell.length_a   1.000
_cell.length_b   1.000
_cell.length_c   1.000
_cell.angle_alpha   90.00
_cell.angle_beta   90.00
_cell.angle_gamma   90.00
#
_symmetry.space_group_name_H-M   'P 1'
#
loop_
_entity.id
_entity.type
_entity.pdbx_description
1 polymer ?
#
loop_
_entity_poly.entity_id
_entity_poly.type
_entity_poly.pdbx_seq_one_letter_code
_entity_poly.pdbx_strand_id
1 'polypeptide(L)'
;LVIPAAILALLVNHEFTLMEVMWTFSIYLESVAIMPQLFMLSRTGNAETITAHYLFALGSYRALYIVNWIFRYYTENFFDPIAVVAGIVQTVLYADFFYLYVTRVLQSNRQFEMPA
;
A
#
# COMPACT_ATOMS: atom_id res chain seq x y z
N LEU A 1 -9.68 2.93 10.31
CA LEU A 1 -8.29 3.09 9.84
C LEU A 1 -7.56 4.17 10.62
N VAL A 2 -8.08 5.40 10.64
CA VAL A 2 -7.48 6.55 11.34
C VAL A 2 -7.25 6.30 12.84
N ILE A 3 -8.29 5.93 13.61
CA ILE A 3 -8.16 5.73 15.06
C ILE A 3 -7.16 4.62 15.41
N PRO A 4 -7.24 3.40 14.82
CA PRO A 4 -6.22 2.38 15.06
C PRO A 4 -4.80 2.81 14.68
N ALA A 5 -4.62 3.51 13.55
CA ALA A 5 -3.30 4.01 13.14
C ALA A 5 -2.74 5.05 14.12
N ALA A 6 -3.59 5.94 14.64
CA ALA A 6 -3.21 6.93 15.64
C ALA A 6 -2.81 6.27 16.98
N ILE A 7 -3.59 5.28 17.43
CA ILE A 7 -3.25 4.51 18.63
C ILE A 7 -1.92 3.78 18.43
N LEU A 8 -1.73 3.12 17.28
CA LEU A 8 -0.50 2.40 16.99
C LEU A 8 0.72 3.34 16.94
N ALA A 9 0.59 4.53 16.34
CA ALA A 9 1.66 5.52 16.30
C ALA A 9 2.03 6.09 17.67
N LEU A 10 1.07 6.19 18.60
CA LEU A 10 1.35 6.60 19.98
C LEU A 10 2.06 5.49 20.77
N LEU A 11 1.76 4.23 20.49
CA LEU A 11 2.34 3.08 21.20
C LEU A 11 3.68 2.61 20.61
N VAL A 12 3.84 2.71 19.30
CA VAL A 12 4.99 2.22 18.53
C VAL A 12 5.47 3.36 17.65
N ASN A 13 6.56 4.01 18.07
CA ASN A 13 7.28 5.07 17.37
C ASN A 13 8.77 4.98 17.74
N HIS A 14 9.63 5.69 17.02
CA HIS A 14 11.06 5.75 17.34
C HIS A 14 11.33 6.63 18.56
N GLU A 15 10.67 7.79 18.64
CA GLU A 15 10.77 8.74 19.75
C GLU A 15 9.41 9.39 20.05
N PHE A 16 9.13 9.64 21.32
CA PHE A 16 7.85 10.23 21.76
C PHE A 16 7.86 11.77 21.64
N THR A 17 8.14 12.26 20.44
CA THR A 17 8.02 13.67 20.08
C THR A 17 6.82 13.86 19.15
N LEU A 18 6.21 15.05 19.16
CA LEU A 18 5.03 15.31 18.32
C LEU A 18 5.31 15.05 16.84
N MET A 19 6.47 15.48 16.34
CA MET A 19 6.86 15.32 14.94
C MET A 19 7.03 13.85 14.58
N GLU A 20 7.69 13.07 15.43
CA GLU A 20 7.96 11.65 15.17
C GLU A 20 6.70 10.79 15.26
N VAL A 21 5.81 11.09 16.21
CA VAL A 21 4.49 10.44 16.32
C VAL A 21 3.64 10.76 15.09
N MET A 22 3.65 12.02 14.62
CA MET A 22 2.93 12.41 13.40
C MET A 22 3.50 11.75 12.15
N TRP A 23 4.83 11.67 12.04
CA TRP A 23 5.50 10.97 10.94
C TRP A 23 5.12 9.48 10.95
N THR A 24 5.25 8.80 12.09
CA THR A 24 4.89 7.39 12.26
C THR A 24 3.41 7.14 11.96
N PHE A 25 2.53 8.02 12.42
CA PHE A 25 1.09 7.99 12.10
C PHE A 25 0.84 8.05 10.60
N SER A 26 1.54 8.94 9.89
CA SER A 26 1.39 9.07 8.43
C SER A 26 1.77 7.77 7.71
N ILE A 27 2.84 7.10 8.15
CA ILE A 27 3.32 5.82 7.60
C ILE A 27 2.29 4.70 7.84
N TYR A 28 1.78 4.57 9.07
CA TYR A 28 0.77 3.55 9.37
C TYR A 28 -0.54 3.80 8.64
N LEU A 29 -1.02 5.05 8.59
CA LEU A 29 -2.25 5.39 7.89
C LEU A 29 -2.12 5.14 6.39
N GLU A 30 -1.00 5.52 5.78
CA GLU A 30 -0.73 5.31 4.36
C GLU A 30 -0.78 3.82 3.98
N SER A 31 -0.24 2.95 4.84
CA SER A 31 -0.21 1.50 4.59
C SER A 31 -1.60 0.89 4.37
N VAL A 32 -2.62 1.47 4.99
CA VAL A 32 -4.01 1.00 4.96
C VAL A 32 -4.97 1.89 4.17
N ALA A 33 -4.52 3.07 3.75
CA ALA A 33 -5.37 4.10 3.15
C ALA A 33 -6.08 3.65 1.87
N ILE A 34 -5.53 2.65 1.16
CA ILE A 34 -6.10 2.15 -0.09
C ILE A 34 -7.30 1.21 0.11
N MET A 35 -7.49 0.64 1.31
CA MET A 35 -8.52 -0.37 1.56
C MET A 35 -9.95 0.05 1.19
N PRO A 36 -10.42 1.29 1.47
CA PRO A 36 -11.78 1.70 1.09
C PRO A 36 -12.00 1.67 -0.43
N GLN A 37 -10.98 2.05 -1.21
CA GLN A 37 -11.05 2.02 -2.67
C GLN A 37 -11.10 0.58 -3.19
N LEU A 38 -10.27 -0.31 -2.63
CA LEU A 38 -10.28 -1.74 -2.99
C LEU A 38 -11.61 -2.40 -2.61
N PHE A 39 -12.18 -2.06 -1.46
CA PHE A 39 -13.48 -2.56 -1.02
C PHE A 39 -14.64 -2.06 -1.90
N MET A 40 -14.60 -0.79 -2.30
CA MET A 40 -15.58 -0.25 -3.24
C MET A 40 -15.52 -1.02 -4.56
N LEU A 41 -14.31 -1.22 -5.09
CA LEU A 41 -14.07 -1.95 -6.32
C LEU A 41 -14.60 -3.39 -6.24
N SER A 42 -14.28 -4.14 -5.18
CA SER A 42 -14.78 -5.52 -5.05
C SER A 42 -16.31 -5.59 -4.99
N ARG A 43 -16.99 -4.56 -4.48
CA ARG A 43 -18.46 -4.51 -4.38
C ARG A 43 -19.16 -4.05 -5.65
N THR A 44 -18.58 -3.13 -6.42
CA THR A 44 -19.21 -2.64 -7.65
C THR A 44 -19.07 -3.62 -8.81
N GLY A 45 -18.17 -4.59 -8.68
CA GLY A 45 -17.95 -5.59 -9.73
C GLY A 45 -17.44 -4.99 -11.03
N ASN A 46 -17.10 -3.70 -11.08
CA ASN A 46 -16.67 -2.95 -12.25
C ASN A 46 -15.52 -2.06 -11.80
N ALA A 47 -14.29 -2.34 -12.27
CA ALA A 47 -13.27 -1.31 -12.29
C ALA A 47 -13.20 -0.77 -13.71
N GLU A 48 -13.36 0.53 -13.86
CA GLU A 48 -12.99 1.16 -15.11
C GLU A 48 -11.50 0.88 -15.37
N THR A 49 -11.17 0.55 -16.61
CA THR A 49 -9.78 0.25 -17.03
C THR A 49 -8.81 1.36 -16.62
N ILE A 50 -9.27 2.63 -16.62
CA ILE A 50 -8.49 3.79 -16.17
C ILE A 50 -8.15 3.71 -14.67
N THR A 51 -9.13 3.41 -13.81
CA THR A 51 -8.91 3.21 -12.36
C THR A 51 -7.93 2.06 -12.12
N ALA A 52 -8.00 1.02 -12.94
CA ALA A 52 -7.13 -0.14 -12.82
C ALA A 52 -5.66 0.20 -13.12
N HIS A 53 -5.39 0.97 -14.19
CA HIS A 53 -4.05 1.47 -14.50
C HIS A 53 -3.51 2.42 -13.41
N TYR A 54 -4.35 3.30 -12.88
CA TYR A 54 -3.99 4.20 -11.78
C TYR A 54 -3.51 3.41 -10.55
N LEU A 55 -4.30 2.42 -10.12
CA LEU A 55 -3.96 1.57 -8.97
C LEU A 55 -2.71 0.74 -9.23
N PHE A 56 -2.51 0.27 -10.47
CA PHE A 56 -1.31 -0.46 -10.86
C PHE A 56 -0.06 0.41 -10.73
N ALA A 57 -0.09 1.65 -11.24
CA ALA A 57 1.01 2.60 -11.11
C ALA A 57 1.30 2.93 -9.64
N LEU A 58 0.25 3.14 -8.84
CA LEU A 58 0.36 3.44 -7.41
C LEU A 58 0.98 2.26 -6.64
N GLY A 59 0.54 1.02 -6.88
CA GLY A 59 1.16 -0.15 -6.27
C GLY A 59 2.62 -0.34 -6.73
N SER A 60 2.91 -0.10 -8.01
CA SER A 60 4.24 -0.27 -8.60
C SER A 60 5.25 0.70 -7.96
N TYR A 61 4.83 1.93 -7.69
CA TYR A 61 5.64 2.89 -6.92
C TYR A 61 6.09 2.29 -5.57
N ARG A 62 5.20 1.58 -4.86
CA ARG A 62 5.54 0.98 -3.56
C ARG A 62 6.50 -0.20 -3.69
N ALA A 63 6.35 -1.02 -4.73
CA ALA A 63 7.30 -2.09 -5.02
C ALA A 63 8.71 -1.54 -5.28
N LEU A 64 8.82 -0.40 -5.98
CA LEU A 64 10.10 0.28 -6.19
C LEU A 64 10.71 0.81 -4.88
N TYR A 65 9.90 1.20 -3.90
CA TYR A 65 10.38 1.57 -2.56
C TYR A 65 11.01 0.39 -1.81
N ILE A 66 10.49 -0.82 -1.96
CA ILE A 66 11.12 -2.02 -1.39
C ILE A 66 12.53 -2.19 -1.95
N VAL A 67 12.69 -2.04 -3.27
CA VAL A 67 14.01 -2.08 -3.92
C VAL A 67 14.92 -0.96 -3.40
N ASN A 68 14.36 0.25 -3.19
CA ASN A 68 15.11 1.36 -2.61
C ASN A 68 15.59 1.06 -1.18
N TRP A 69 14.76 0.48 -0.31
CA TRP A 69 15.17 0.12 1.05
C TRP A 69 16.27 -0.93 1.05
N ILE A 70 16.18 -1.95 0.18
CA ILE A 70 17.24 -2.94 0.01
C ILE A 70 18.53 -2.25 -0.43
N PHE A 71 18.46 -1.36 -1.41
CA PHE A 71 19.62 -0.61 -1.88
C PHE A 71 20.27 0.21 -0.75
N ARG A 72 19.49 1.03 -0.03
CA ARG A 72 19.98 1.87 1.08
C ARG A 72 20.52 1.05 2.25
N TYR A 73 19.99 -0.14 2.49
CA TYR A 73 20.52 -1.05 3.50
C TYR A 73 21.97 -1.44 3.16
N TYR A 74 22.24 -1.83 1.91
CA TYR A 74 23.57 -2.25 1.48
C TYR A 74 24.56 -1.10 1.28
N THR A 75 24.10 0.07 0.84
CA THR A 75 25.00 1.20 0.51
C THR A 75 25.19 2.19 1.66
N GLU A 76 24.14 2.44 2.45
CA GLU A 76 24.12 3.47 3.48
C GLU A 76 24.05 2.89 4.92
N ASN A 77 23.89 1.57 5.08
CA ASN A 77 23.55 0.91 6.36
C ASN A 77 22.32 1.52 7.04
N PHE A 78 21.40 2.10 6.24
CA PHE A 78 20.18 2.71 6.74
C PHE A 78 19.04 1.69 6.75
N PHE A 79 18.41 1.50 7.92
CA PHE A 79 17.26 0.62 8.08
C PHE A 79 16.23 1.23 9.02
N ASP A 80 15.00 1.41 8.51
CA ASP A 80 13.86 1.85 9.31
C ASP A 80 12.81 0.73 9.39
N PRO A 81 12.69 0.03 10.55
CA PRO A 81 11.75 -1.06 10.72
C PRO A 81 10.29 -0.66 10.52
N ILE A 82 9.91 0.56 10.95
CA ILE A 82 8.53 1.04 10.88
C ILE A 82 8.14 1.22 9.42
N ALA A 83 8.98 1.93 8.66
CA ALA A 83 8.75 2.18 7.24
C ALA A 83 8.72 0.87 6.43
N VAL A 84 9.64 -0.05 6.71
CA VAL A 84 9.74 -1.33 5.98
C VAL A 84 8.53 -2.22 6.27
N VAL A 85 8.14 -2.40 7.53
CA VAL A 85 6.99 -3.26 7.89
C VAL A 85 5.68 -2.68 7.36
N ALA A 86 5.44 -1.38 7.53
CA ALA A 86 4.26 -0.72 6.99
C ALA A 86 4.23 -0.81 5.45
N GLY A 87 5.39 -0.66 4.82
CA GLY A 87 5.59 -0.84 3.39
C GLY A 87 5.23 -2.24 2.89
N ILE A 88 5.67 -3.28 3.59
CA ILE A 88 5.34 -4.67 3.27
C ILE A 88 3.83 -4.90 3.40
N VAL A 89 3.21 -4.45 4.50
CA VAL A 89 1.75 -4.55 4.69
C VAL A 89 1.00 -3.91 3.52
N GLN A 90 1.44 -2.71 3.12
CA GLN A 90 0.84 -2.01 1.99
C GLN A 90 0.99 -2.78 0.68
N THR A 91 2.18 -3.29 0.36
CA THR A 91 2.41 -4.08 -0.85
C THR A 91 1.57 -5.36 -0.87
N VAL A 92 1.40 -6.03 0.27
CA VAL A 92 0.53 -7.22 0.39
C VAL A 92 -0.92 -6.87 0.10
N LEU A 93 -1.42 -5.72 0.59
CA LEU A 93 -2.78 -5.27 0.28
C LEU A 93 -2.98 -4.99 -1.22
N TYR A 94 -1.93 -4.57 -1.93
CA TYR A 94 -1.97 -4.43 -3.39
C TYR A 94 -1.83 -5.76 -4.15
N ALA A 95 -1.32 -6.83 -3.53
CA ALA A 95 -1.04 -8.09 -4.21
C ALA A 95 -2.29 -8.75 -4.81
N ASP A 96 -3.41 -8.74 -4.07
CA ASP A 96 -4.69 -9.27 -4.55
C ASP A 96 -5.21 -8.47 -5.77
N PHE A 97 -5.10 -7.14 -5.70
CA PHE A 97 -5.43 -6.26 -6.82
C PHE A 97 -4.54 -6.53 -8.04
N PHE A 98 -3.23 -6.67 -7.84
CA PHE A 98 -2.29 -6.96 -8.93
C PHE A 98 -2.59 -8.28 -9.61
N TYR A 99 -2.88 -9.32 -8.83
CA TYR A 99 -3.27 -10.62 -9.37
C TYR A 99 -4.48 -10.47 -10.28
N LEU A 100 -5.58 -9.90 -9.77
CA LEU A 100 -6.80 -9.68 -10.54
C LEU A 100 -6.57 -8.84 -11.79
N TYR A 101 -5.79 -7.76 -11.68
CA TYR A 101 -5.46 -6.87 -12.80
C TYR A 101 -4.74 -7.61 -13.93
N VAL A 102 -3.69 -8.39 -13.61
CA VAL A 102 -2.89 -9.12 -14.61
C VAL A 102 -3.74 -10.18 -15.30
N THR A 103 -4.53 -10.95 -14.54
CA THR A 103 -5.31 -12.06 -15.13
C THR A 103 -6.48 -11.57 -15.97
N ARG A 104 -7.11 -10.44 -15.62
CA ARG A 104 -8.33 -9.97 -16.33
C ARG A 104 -8.07 -8.91 -17.38
N VAL A 105 -7.23 -7.91 -17.08
CA VAL A 105 -7.01 -6.78 -18.00
C VAL A 105 -5.96 -7.13 -19.04
N LEU A 106 -4.79 -7.63 -18.62
CA LEU A 106 -3.67 -7.87 -19.53
C LEU A 106 -3.84 -9.16 -20.35
N GLN A 107 -4.36 -10.23 -19.76
CA GLN A 107 -4.47 -11.52 -20.46
C GLN A 107 -5.76 -11.68 -21.26
N SER A 108 -6.86 -11.02 -20.88
CA SER A 108 -8.18 -11.37 -21.41
C SER A 108 -8.82 -10.36 -22.35
N ASN A 109 -8.24 -9.16 -22.54
CA ASN A 109 -8.81 -8.09 -23.39
C ASN A 109 -10.32 -7.84 -23.16
N ARG A 110 -10.83 -8.17 -21.95
CA ARG A 110 -12.22 -8.03 -21.52
C ARG A 110 -12.30 -6.96 -20.43
N GLN A 111 -13.42 -6.24 -20.39
CA GLN A 111 -13.70 -5.26 -19.34
C GLN A 111 -13.60 -5.91 -17.95
N PHE A 112 -12.99 -5.20 -17.00
CA PHE A 112 -12.65 -5.73 -15.69
C PHE A 112 -13.89 -5.84 -14.80
N GLU A 113 -14.39 -7.06 -14.66
CA GLU A 113 -15.45 -7.37 -13.70
C GLU A 113 -14.89 -8.12 -12.48
N MET A 114 -15.26 -7.73 -11.26
CA MET A 114 -14.89 -8.41 -10.01
C MET A 114 -15.99 -9.36 -9.53
N PRO A 115 -15.66 -10.59 -9.08
CA PRO A 115 -16.66 -11.51 -8.55
C PRO A 115 -17.18 -10.99 -7.22
N ALA A 116 -18.52 -11.06 -7.08
CA ALA A 116 -19.30 -10.57 -5.95
C ALA A 116 -19.05 -11.35 -4.65
#